data_AF-A0A935P1K5-F1
#
_entry.id   AF-A0A935P1K5-F1
#
_cell.length_a   1.000
_cell.length_b   1.000
_cell.length_c   1.000
_cell.angle_alpha   90.00
_cell.angle_beta   90.00
_cell.angle_gamma   90.00
#
_symmetry.space_group_name_H-M   'P 1'
#
loop_
_entity.id
_entity.type
_entity.pdbx_description
1 polymer ?
#
loop_
_entity_poly.entity_id
_entity_poly.type
_entity_poly.pdbx_seq_one_letter_code
_entity_poly.pdbx_strand_id
1 'polypeptide(L)'
;MLIAAESLDDLLGAVFKKVLKKGERLSPSRGATREMIGVMLQLNKPRARLSRTDKKSTVFSCLGELLWYLANTDSLAFMTYYIDEYGKYSDDGVTVHGAYGPRLFGRDTGINQIENIISLLKKKPHSRRAAVQIFEARDNTTEYKDIPCTCTLHFTIRNDKLNLLTFMRSNDAFLGLPHDVFAFTMLQELVARSLGVRLGVYRHAVGSLHVYEKNVKDVKTYLKEGWQSRVAMPHMPEGDPWPAVKTLLYAEREIRDGQEPTSDRISGLDPYWMDLVRLLQIFRRFKEKDQAGMNQIASQMVSHTYAASIAKKSKASPKPSKAPPPPQLSLDFARR
;
A
#
# COMPACT_ATOMS: atom_id res chain seq x y z
N MET A 1 -13.40 -11.81 -16.45
CA MET A 1 -14.02 -10.50 -16.81
C MET A 1 -12.98 -9.38 -16.66
N LEU A 2 -12.85 -8.44 -17.60
CA LEU A 2 -11.96 -7.27 -17.48
C LEU A 2 -12.72 -6.01 -17.02
N ILE A 3 -12.17 -5.27 -16.07
CA ILE A 3 -12.60 -3.93 -15.65
C ILE A 3 -11.38 -3.02 -15.75
N ALA A 4 -11.36 -2.11 -16.72
CA ALA A 4 -10.28 -1.16 -16.92
C ALA A 4 -10.73 0.26 -16.55
N ALA A 5 -9.84 1.03 -15.94
CA ALA A 5 -10.08 2.41 -15.55
C ALA A 5 -8.80 3.24 -15.58
N GLU A 6 -8.96 4.56 -15.55
CA GLU A 6 -7.85 5.51 -15.55
C GLU A 6 -7.30 5.74 -14.15
N SER A 7 -8.17 5.83 -13.14
CA SER A 7 -7.83 6.12 -11.73
C SER A 7 -8.37 5.05 -10.77
N LEU A 8 -7.86 5.02 -9.54
CA LEU A 8 -8.38 4.15 -8.48
C LEU A 8 -9.87 4.41 -8.22
N ASP A 9 -10.31 5.67 -8.16
CA ASP A 9 -11.71 5.98 -7.88
C ASP A 9 -12.66 5.54 -9.01
N ASP A 10 -12.24 5.72 -10.27
CA ASP A 10 -12.97 5.18 -11.44
C ASP A 10 -13.04 3.64 -11.37
N LEU A 11 -11.94 2.99 -10.99
CA LEU A 11 -11.86 1.53 -10.87
C LEU A 11 -12.78 1.01 -9.77
N LEU A 12 -12.71 1.59 -8.57
CA LEU A 12 -13.56 1.24 -7.43
C LEU A 12 -15.03 1.47 -7.76
N GLY A 13 -15.37 2.60 -8.40
CA GLY A 13 -16.74 2.88 -8.85
C GLY A 13 -17.27 1.81 -9.80
N ALA A 14 -16.47 1.36 -10.77
CA ALA A 14 -16.84 0.31 -11.70
C ALA A 14 -16.95 -1.07 -11.01
N VAL A 15 -16.00 -1.40 -10.13
CA VAL A 15 -15.99 -2.64 -9.34
C VAL A 15 -17.22 -2.72 -8.44
N PHE A 16 -17.49 -1.69 -7.63
CA PHE A 16 -18.61 -1.66 -6.70
C PHE A 16 -19.95 -1.81 -7.41
N LYS A 17 -20.17 -1.08 -8.50
CA LYS A 17 -21.41 -1.23 -9.30
C LYS A 17 -21.58 -2.66 -9.81
N LYS A 18 -20.50 -3.31 -10.24
CA LYS A 18 -20.53 -4.70 -10.74
C LYS A 18 -20.75 -5.71 -9.62
N VAL A 19 -20.00 -5.65 -8.51
CA VAL A 19 -20.16 -6.55 -7.36
C VAL A 19 -21.57 -6.45 -6.77
N LEU A 20 -22.11 -5.23 -6.60
CA LEU A 20 -23.47 -5.08 -6.05
C LEU A 20 -24.55 -5.63 -6.97
N LYS A 21 -24.36 -5.55 -8.29
CA LYS A 21 -25.36 -5.99 -9.30
C LYS A 21 -25.24 -7.48 -9.64
N LYS A 22 -24.03 -8.01 -9.73
CA LYS A 22 -23.73 -9.35 -10.27
C LYS A 22 -23.08 -10.29 -9.27
N GLY A 23 -22.67 -9.79 -8.11
CA GLY A 23 -21.99 -10.60 -7.11
C GLY A 23 -22.96 -11.61 -6.48
N GLU A 24 -22.50 -12.85 -6.39
CA GLU A 24 -23.21 -13.92 -5.70
C GLU A 24 -23.10 -13.71 -4.19
N ARG A 25 -24.19 -13.96 -3.45
CA ARG A 25 -24.16 -13.85 -2.00
C ARG A 25 -23.63 -15.13 -1.38
N LEU A 26 -22.61 -15.00 -0.56
CA LEU A 26 -21.97 -16.10 0.15
C LEU A 26 -21.86 -15.77 1.63
N SER A 27 -21.80 -16.80 2.47
CA SER A 27 -21.64 -16.68 3.92
C SER A 27 -20.38 -17.41 4.41
N PRO A 28 -19.16 -16.95 4.03
CA PRO A 28 -17.91 -17.55 4.52
C PRO A 28 -17.68 -17.25 6.01
N SER A 29 -16.74 -17.96 6.63
CA SER A 29 -16.44 -17.88 8.08
C SER A 29 -16.09 -16.48 8.58
N ARG A 30 -15.52 -15.62 7.72
CA ARG A 30 -15.18 -14.22 8.05
C ARG A 30 -16.34 -13.22 7.84
N GLY A 31 -17.54 -13.70 7.51
CA GLY A 31 -18.77 -12.93 7.39
C GLY A 31 -19.34 -12.89 5.96
N ALA A 32 -20.65 -12.60 5.85
CA ALA A 32 -21.36 -12.60 4.58
C ALA A 32 -20.79 -11.59 3.55
N THR A 33 -20.75 -11.99 2.28
CA THR A 33 -20.16 -11.23 1.18
C THR A 33 -21.03 -11.27 -0.08
N ARG A 34 -20.77 -10.32 -0.99
CA ARG A 34 -21.10 -10.41 -2.42
C ARG A 34 -19.81 -10.61 -3.19
N GLU A 35 -19.74 -11.67 -3.98
CA GLU A 35 -18.49 -12.13 -4.60
C GLU A 35 -18.60 -12.25 -6.13
N MET A 36 -17.51 -11.93 -6.82
CA MET A 36 -17.29 -12.27 -8.22
C MET A 36 -15.98 -13.05 -8.37
N ILE A 37 -16.03 -14.16 -9.12
CA ILE A 37 -14.87 -15.02 -9.35
C ILE A 37 -14.14 -14.63 -10.65
N GLY A 38 -12.81 -14.69 -10.65
CA GLY A 38 -11.98 -14.58 -11.87
C GLY A 38 -12.05 -13.19 -12.52
N VAL A 39 -11.78 -12.16 -11.73
CA VAL A 39 -11.85 -10.76 -12.16
C VAL A 39 -10.46 -10.24 -12.50
N MET A 40 -10.31 -9.64 -13.67
CA MET A 40 -9.12 -8.88 -14.05
C MET A 40 -9.43 -7.40 -13.95
N LEU A 41 -8.66 -6.69 -13.14
CA LEU A 41 -8.69 -5.24 -13.04
C LEU A 41 -7.49 -4.64 -13.79
N GLN A 42 -7.67 -3.47 -14.37
CA GLN A 42 -6.58 -2.73 -15.03
C GLN A 42 -6.64 -1.25 -14.68
N LEU A 43 -5.50 -0.70 -14.27
CA LEU A 43 -5.32 0.72 -14.01
C LEU A 43 -4.33 1.30 -15.03
N ASN A 44 -4.84 2.16 -15.92
CA ASN A 44 -4.05 2.73 -17.03
C ASN A 44 -3.10 3.84 -16.59
N LYS A 45 -3.42 4.55 -15.50
CA LYS A 45 -2.52 5.55 -14.89
C LYS A 45 -2.20 5.15 -13.46
N PRO A 46 -1.21 4.28 -13.24
CA PRO A 46 -0.96 3.76 -11.90
C PRO A 46 -0.56 4.80 -10.86
N ARG A 47 -0.22 6.05 -11.22
CA ARG A 47 -0.02 7.15 -10.24
C ARG A 47 -1.31 7.76 -9.71
N ALA A 48 -2.45 7.57 -10.39
CA ALA A 48 -3.77 7.92 -9.87
C ALA A 48 -4.27 6.84 -8.89
N ARG A 49 -3.42 6.52 -7.91
CA ARG A 49 -3.54 5.41 -6.94
C ARG A 49 -4.12 5.80 -5.59
N LEU A 50 -4.58 7.04 -5.45
CA LEU A 50 -5.19 7.55 -4.23
C LEU A 50 -6.66 7.80 -4.48
N SER A 51 -7.50 7.30 -3.58
CA SER A 51 -8.90 7.70 -3.53
C SER A 51 -9.00 9.08 -2.89
N ARG A 52 -9.83 9.95 -3.47
CA ARG A 52 -10.08 11.30 -2.94
C ARG A 52 -11.42 11.43 -2.22
N THR A 53 -12.22 10.37 -2.21
CA THR A 53 -13.51 10.33 -1.51
C THR A 53 -13.38 10.53 -0.01
N ASP A 54 -14.41 11.12 0.61
CA ASP A 54 -14.46 11.28 2.06
C ASP A 54 -14.46 9.91 2.74
N LYS A 55 -15.04 8.89 2.13
CA LYS A 55 -15.04 7.53 2.67
C LYS A 55 -13.71 6.80 2.51
N LYS A 56 -12.97 7.01 1.42
CA LYS A 56 -11.76 6.22 1.08
C LYS A 56 -10.47 6.99 0.91
N SER A 57 -10.41 8.26 1.28
CA SER A 57 -9.12 8.94 1.45
C SER A 57 -8.34 8.31 2.61
N THR A 58 -7.38 7.43 2.27
CA THR A 58 -6.63 6.53 3.17
C THR A 58 -5.11 6.66 3.02
N VAL A 59 -4.58 7.77 2.48
CA VAL A 59 -3.14 7.90 2.17
C VAL A 59 -2.23 7.55 3.35
N PHE A 60 -2.59 7.90 4.58
CA PHE A 60 -1.77 7.64 5.75
C PHE A 60 -1.63 6.14 6.07
N SER A 61 -2.73 5.38 6.00
CA SER A 61 -2.68 3.93 6.23
C SER A 61 -2.06 3.19 5.05
N CYS A 62 -2.35 3.64 3.82
CA CYS A 62 -1.70 3.13 2.61
C CYS A 62 -0.17 3.35 2.63
N LEU A 63 0.28 4.53 3.07
CA LEU A 63 1.71 4.84 3.20
C LEU A 63 2.35 4.03 4.32
N GLY A 64 1.70 3.92 5.50
CA GLY A 64 2.17 3.07 6.58
C GLY A 64 2.35 1.62 6.15
N GLU A 65 1.37 1.04 5.47
CA GLU A 65 1.45 -0.33 4.97
C GLU A 65 2.55 -0.53 3.90
N LEU A 66 2.71 0.42 2.97
CA LEU A 66 3.83 0.40 2.03
C LEU A 66 5.17 0.40 2.77
N LEU A 67 5.35 1.28 3.77
CA LEU A 67 6.59 1.38 4.53
C LEU A 67 6.84 0.13 5.37
N TRP A 68 5.80 -0.52 5.88
CA TRP A 68 5.89 -1.81 6.54
C TRP A 68 6.45 -2.90 5.61
N TYR A 69 5.99 -2.93 4.35
CA TYR A 69 6.55 -3.83 3.34
C TYR A 69 8.03 -3.52 3.07
N LEU A 70 8.35 -2.24 2.81
CA LEU A 70 9.70 -1.78 2.48
C LEU A 70 10.69 -1.91 3.64
N ALA A 71 10.21 -1.86 4.88
CA ALA A 71 10.98 -2.11 6.10
C ALA A 71 11.33 -3.59 6.30
N ASN A 72 10.83 -4.49 5.45
CA ASN A 72 11.09 -5.93 5.54
C ASN A 72 10.72 -6.50 6.93
N THR A 73 9.57 -6.09 7.48
CA THR A 73 9.14 -6.47 8.83
C THR A 73 7.73 -7.06 8.84
N ASP A 74 7.43 -7.84 9.86
CA ASP A 74 6.10 -8.36 10.20
C ASP A 74 5.55 -7.78 11.50
N SER A 75 6.20 -6.74 12.04
CA SER A 75 5.86 -6.16 13.34
C SER A 75 4.41 -5.66 13.38
N LEU A 76 3.63 -6.19 14.32
CA LEU A 76 2.27 -5.72 14.59
C LEU A 76 2.28 -4.30 15.15
N ALA A 77 3.26 -3.96 15.98
CA ALA A 77 3.39 -2.62 16.57
C ALA A 77 3.53 -1.53 15.49
N PHE A 78 4.25 -1.84 14.40
CA PHE A 78 4.35 -0.97 13.23
C PHE A 78 2.96 -0.71 12.63
N MET A 79 2.22 -1.78 12.31
CA MET A 79 0.91 -1.64 11.64
C MET A 79 -0.17 -1.04 12.53
N THR A 80 -0.17 -1.36 13.83
CA THR A 80 -1.17 -0.82 14.77
C THR A 80 -0.99 0.67 15.02
N TYR A 81 0.18 1.25 14.79
CA TYR A 81 0.36 2.70 14.76
C TYR A 81 -0.49 3.37 13.68
N TYR A 82 -0.56 2.79 12.48
CA TYR A 82 -1.31 3.33 11.34
C TYR A 82 -2.77 2.88 11.30
N ILE A 83 -3.04 1.65 11.75
CA ILE A 83 -4.34 0.98 11.69
C ILE A 83 -4.56 0.24 13.03
N ASP A 84 -5.21 0.89 14.01
CA ASP A 84 -5.39 0.31 15.36
C ASP A 84 -6.04 -1.09 15.34
N GLU A 85 -6.96 -1.34 14.41
CA GLU A 85 -7.70 -2.60 14.28
C GLU A 85 -6.85 -3.76 13.72
N TYR A 86 -5.59 -3.52 13.35
CA TYR A 86 -4.73 -4.54 12.77
C TYR A 86 -4.40 -5.67 13.76
N GLY A 87 -4.54 -5.40 15.07
CA GLY A 87 -4.32 -6.39 16.13
C GLY A 87 -5.13 -7.68 16.00
N LYS A 88 -6.29 -7.65 15.35
CA LYS A 88 -7.12 -8.85 15.13
C LYS A 88 -6.52 -9.84 14.12
N TYR A 89 -5.50 -9.42 13.37
CA TYR A 89 -4.82 -10.23 12.36
C TYR A 89 -3.56 -10.92 12.90
N SER A 90 -3.21 -10.70 14.17
CA SER A 90 -2.02 -11.27 14.80
C SER A 90 -2.38 -12.45 15.72
N ASP A 91 -1.71 -13.57 15.50
CA ASP A 91 -1.88 -14.79 16.29
C ASP A 91 -1.29 -14.64 17.70
N ASP A 92 -0.12 -14.02 17.81
CA ASP A 92 0.69 -13.88 19.04
C ASP A 92 0.64 -12.49 19.70
N GLY A 93 0.02 -11.50 19.05
CA GLY A 93 -0.02 -10.11 19.51
C GLY A 93 1.27 -9.31 19.26
N VAL A 94 2.23 -9.86 18.51
CA VAL A 94 3.56 -9.24 18.26
C VAL A 94 3.86 -9.17 16.76
N THR A 95 3.55 -10.22 16.01
CA THR A 95 3.84 -10.36 14.57
C THR A 95 2.58 -10.62 13.76
N VAL A 96 2.67 -10.46 12.44
CA VAL A 96 1.59 -10.78 11.51
C VAL A 96 2.09 -11.78 10.48
N HIS A 97 1.57 -13.00 10.53
CA HIS A 97 1.97 -14.08 9.63
C HIS A 97 1.84 -13.70 8.15
N GLY A 98 0.79 -12.95 7.77
CA GLY A 98 0.52 -12.53 6.41
C GLY A 98 1.41 -11.38 5.86
N ALA A 99 2.40 -10.90 6.61
CA ALA A 99 3.24 -9.77 6.22
C ALA A 99 3.98 -9.95 4.88
N TYR A 100 3.88 -8.97 3.98
CA TYR A 100 4.51 -9.08 2.65
C TYR A 100 6.00 -8.73 2.64
N GLY A 101 6.46 -7.82 3.51
CA GLY A 101 7.86 -7.38 3.54
C GLY A 101 8.87 -8.53 3.62
N PRO A 102 8.75 -9.43 4.63
CA PRO A 102 9.61 -10.61 4.79
C PRO A 102 9.70 -11.51 3.55
N ARG A 103 8.60 -11.62 2.82
CA ARG A 103 8.48 -12.43 1.59
C ARG A 103 9.09 -11.70 0.39
N LEU A 104 8.89 -10.38 0.29
CA LEU A 104 9.42 -9.54 -0.80
C LEU A 104 10.95 -9.43 -0.76
N PHE A 105 11.50 -9.19 0.43
CA PHE A 105 12.90 -8.83 0.64
C PHE A 105 13.72 -9.92 1.34
N GLY A 106 13.12 -11.08 1.61
CA GLY A 106 13.83 -12.29 1.98
C GLY A 106 14.30 -12.35 3.42
N ARG A 107 13.60 -11.72 4.37
CA ARG A 107 13.93 -11.87 5.81
C ARG A 107 13.85 -13.33 6.26
N ASP A 108 12.83 -14.05 5.81
CA ASP A 108 12.57 -15.41 6.27
C ASP A 108 13.33 -16.47 5.45
N THR A 109 13.61 -16.18 4.17
CA THR A 109 14.18 -17.14 3.21
C THR A 109 15.62 -16.82 2.82
N GLY A 110 16.12 -15.63 3.14
CA GLY A 110 17.37 -15.08 2.60
C GLY A 110 17.30 -14.65 1.13
N ILE A 111 16.13 -14.77 0.47
CA ILE A 111 15.97 -14.49 -0.96
C ILE A 111 15.30 -13.13 -1.16
N ASN A 112 16.10 -12.11 -1.51
CA ASN A 112 15.58 -10.80 -1.89
C ASN A 112 15.00 -10.84 -3.31
N GLN A 113 13.70 -11.12 -3.42
CA GLN A 113 13.03 -11.31 -4.71
C GLN A 113 12.98 -10.01 -5.53
N ILE A 114 12.84 -8.84 -4.89
CA ILE A 114 12.80 -7.55 -5.58
C ILE A 114 14.16 -7.20 -6.22
N GLU A 115 15.25 -7.38 -5.50
CA GLU A 115 16.59 -7.19 -6.05
C GLU A 115 16.91 -8.17 -7.17
N ASN A 116 16.47 -9.43 -7.02
CA ASN A 116 16.64 -10.46 -8.04
C ASN A 116 15.91 -10.12 -9.35
N ILE A 117 14.65 -9.66 -9.28
CA ILE A 117 13.91 -9.30 -10.49
C ILE A 117 14.43 -8.01 -11.13
N ILE A 118 14.92 -7.04 -10.35
CA ILE A 118 15.60 -5.85 -10.88
C ILE A 118 16.86 -6.28 -11.64
N SER A 119 17.73 -7.08 -11.02
CA SER A 119 18.98 -7.56 -11.62
C SER A 119 18.72 -8.37 -12.89
N LEU A 120 17.71 -9.24 -12.87
CA LEU A 120 17.27 -10.01 -14.03
C LEU A 120 16.81 -9.11 -15.17
N LEU A 121 15.98 -8.10 -14.91
CA LEU A 121 15.45 -7.21 -15.94
C LEU A 121 16.50 -6.23 -16.48
N LYS A 122 17.48 -5.81 -15.67
CA LYS A 122 18.66 -5.07 -16.18
C LYS A 122 19.44 -5.91 -17.21
N LYS A 123 19.68 -7.19 -16.92
CA LYS A 123 20.42 -8.10 -17.81
C LYS A 123 19.59 -8.58 -19.01
N LYS A 124 18.28 -8.79 -18.81
CA LYS A 124 17.35 -9.35 -19.81
C LYS A 124 16.01 -8.57 -19.76
N PRO A 125 15.92 -7.38 -20.37
CA PRO A 125 14.75 -6.51 -20.26
C PRO A 125 13.42 -7.16 -20.67
N HIS A 126 13.44 -8.07 -21.64
CA HIS A 126 12.25 -8.76 -22.12
C HIS A 126 11.97 -10.10 -21.42
N SER A 127 12.66 -10.38 -20.31
CA SER A 127 12.43 -11.59 -19.52
C SER A 127 10.96 -11.75 -19.15
N ARG A 128 10.49 -13.00 -19.19
CA ARG A 128 9.18 -13.44 -18.71
C ARG A 128 9.27 -14.12 -17.33
N ARG A 129 10.45 -14.07 -16.70
CA ARG A 129 10.77 -14.77 -15.44
C ARG A 129 10.81 -13.84 -14.22
N ALA A 130 10.55 -12.55 -14.40
CA ALA A 130 10.59 -11.56 -13.32
C ALA A 130 9.32 -11.63 -12.46
N ALA A 131 9.17 -12.75 -11.76
CA ALA A 131 8.07 -13.04 -10.88
C ALA A 131 8.53 -13.06 -9.42
N VAL A 132 7.67 -12.60 -8.53
CA VAL A 132 7.84 -12.61 -7.08
C VAL A 132 6.70 -13.42 -6.48
N GLN A 133 7.02 -14.35 -5.59
CA GLN A 133 6.06 -15.18 -4.87
C GLN A 133 5.81 -14.59 -3.48
N ILE A 134 4.53 -14.49 -3.09
CA ILE A 134 4.12 -14.02 -1.76
C ILE A 134 3.43 -15.15 -1.01
N PHE A 135 2.35 -15.71 -1.57
CA PHE A 135 1.73 -16.90 -1.00
C PHE A 135 2.61 -18.13 -1.18
N GLU A 136 2.81 -18.89 -0.12
CA GLU A 136 3.67 -20.07 -0.08
C GLU A 136 2.88 -21.33 0.28
N ALA A 137 3.39 -22.52 -0.08
CA ALA A 137 2.69 -23.77 0.21
C ALA A 137 2.43 -23.98 1.71
N ARG A 138 3.34 -23.52 2.57
CA ARG A 138 3.20 -23.56 4.05
C ARG A 138 2.03 -22.73 4.58
N ASP A 139 1.55 -21.75 3.82
CA ASP A 139 0.42 -20.92 4.25
C ASP A 139 -0.90 -21.72 4.32
N ASN A 140 -0.96 -22.92 3.72
CA ASN A 140 -2.10 -23.85 3.83
C ASN A 140 -1.92 -24.94 4.89
N THR A 141 -0.76 -25.03 5.55
CA THR A 141 -0.48 -26.15 6.47
C THR A 141 -0.91 -25.85 7.90
N THR A 142 -1.26 -24.60 8.20
CA THR A 142 -1.61 -24.15 9.55
C THR A 142 -2.65 -23.05 9.46
N GLU A 143 -3.58 -23.01 10.42
CA GLU A 143 -4.55 -21.94 10.51
C GLU A 143 -3.91 -20.72 11.16
N TYR A 144 -3.85 -19.61 10.41
CA TYR A 144 -3.38 -18.31 10.88
C TYR A 144 -4.52 -17.29 10.79
N LYS A 145 -4.54 -16.33 11.72
CA LYS A 145 -5.48 -15.20 11.64
C LYS A 145 -5.28 -14.37 10.38
N ASP A 146 -4.06 -14.30 9.86
CA ASP A 146 -3.77 -13.62 8.61
C ASP A 146 -2.89 -14.45 7.69
N ILE A 147 -3.39 -14.70 6.49
CA ILE A 147 -2.73 -15.48 5.45
C ILE A 147 -2.62 -14.57 4.23
N PRO A 148 -1.46 -14.50 3.53
CA PRO A 148 -1.31 -13.65 2.37
C PRO A 148 -2.43 -13.87 1.35
N CYS A 149 -3.13 -12.80 1.01
CA CYS A 149 -4.13 -12.82 -0.06
C CYS A 149 -3.46 -12.65 -1.43
N THR A 150 -2.31 -11.98 -1.47
CA THR A 150 -1.47 -11.87 -2.67
C THR A 150 -0.71 -13.16 -2.90
N CYS A 151 -0.78 -13.67 -4.12
CA CYS A 151 -0.07 -14.88 -4.53
C CYS A 151 1.23 -14.53 -5.22
N THR A 152 1.18 -13.72 -6.29
CA THR A 152 2.36 -13.40 -7.09
C THR A 152 2.31 -11.99 -7.68
N LEU A 153 3.50 -11.43 -7.94
CA LEU A 153 3.72 -10.20 -8.69
C LEU A 153 4.58 -10.52 -9.91
N HIS A 154 4.19 -10.08 -11.10
CA HIS A 154 4.95 -10.29 -12.33
C HIS A 154 5.25 -8.96 -13.03
N PHE A 155 6.55 -8.67 -13.14
CA PHE A 155 7.07 -7.46 -13.74
C PHE A 155 7.52 -7.72 -15.19
N THR A 156 7.10 -6.87 -16.13
CA THR A 156 7.49 -7.01 -17.54
C THR A 156 7.78 -5.66 -18.19
N ILE A 157 8.92 -5.54 -18.88
CA ILE A 157 9.23 -4.34 -19.68
C ILE A 157 8.73 -4.55 -21.10
N ARG A 158 7.82 -3.68 -21.56
CA ARG A 158 7.32 -3.63 -22.94
C ARG A 158 7.26 -2.18 -23.39
N ASN A 159 7.77 -1.88 -24.58
CA ASN A 159 7.79 -0.52 -25.13
C ASN A 159 8.38 0.51 -24.16
N ASP A 160 9.50 0.14 -23.52
CA ASP A 160 10.19 0.97 -22.51
C ASP A 160 9.28 1.37 -21.33
N LYS A 161 8.34 0.49 -20.98
CA LYS A 161 7.43 0.67 -19.85
C LYS A 161 7.40 -0.59 -18.98
N LEU A 162 7.58 -0.42 -17.68
CA LEU A 162 7.43 -1.50 -16.71
C LEU A 162 5.95 -1.70 -16.37
N ASN A 163 5.40 -2.84 -16.79
CA ASN A 163 4.06 -3.29 -16.42
C ASN A 163 4.14 -4.22 -15.21
N LEU A 164 3.13 -4.17 -14.36
CA LEU A 164 2.97 -5.10 -13.23
C LEU A 164 1.63 -5.84 -13.37
N LEU A 165 1.66 -7.16 -13.23
CA LEU A 165 0.50 -8.00 -12.98
C LEU A 165 0.59 -8.57 -11.56
N THR A 166 -0.36 -8.20 -10.72
CA THR A 166 -0.57 -8.82 -9.40
C THR A 166 -1.65 -9.90 -9.51
N PHE A 167 -1.42 -11.05 -8.91
CA PHE A 167 -2.46 -12.07 -8.71
C PHE A 167 -2.75 -12.24 -7.22
N MET A 168 -4.03 -12.11 -6.84
CA MET A 168 -4.52 -12.37 -5.49
C MET A 168 -5.56 -13.48 -5.51
N ARG A 169 -5.48 -14.43 -4.57
CA ARG A 169 -6.50 -15.47 -4.41
C ARG A 169 -7.83 -14.90 -3.92
N SER A 170 -7.81 -13.83 -3.15
CA SER A 170 -8.99 -13.15 -2.62
C SER A 170 -8.70 -11.67 -2.36
N ASN A 171 -9.67 -10.78 -2.52
CA ASN A 171 -9.48 -9.36 -2.22
C ASN A 171 -10.80 -8.68 -1.82
N ASP A 172 -10.80 -8.02 -0.66
CA ASP A 172 -11.87 -7.13 -0.22
C ASP A 172 -11.82 -5.85 -1.06
N ALA A 173 -12.77 -5.71 -1.98
CA ALA A 173 -12.85 -4.59 -2.90
C ALA A 173 -13.01 -3.24 -2.19
N PHE A 174 -13.61 -3.22 -0.99
CA PHE A 174 -13.88 -1.99 -0.27
C PHE A 174 -12.69 -1.55 0.58
N LEU A 175 -12.15 -2.41 1.44
CA LEU A 175 -11.06 -2.04 2.36
C LEU A 175 -9.66 -2.38 1.84
N GLY A 176 -9.48 -3.58 1.31
CA GLY A 176 -8.18 -4.10 0.88
C GLY A 176 -7.70 -3.51 -0.44
N LEU A 177 -8.53 -3.59 -1.49
CA LEU A 177 -8.15 -3.19 -2.84
C LEU A 177 -7.52 -1.78 -2.95
N PRO A 178 -8.01 -0.73 -2.27
CA PRO A 178 -7.35 0.57 -2.29
C PRO A 178 -5.90 0.53 -1.75
N HIS A 179 -5.65 -0.22 -0.68
CA HIS A 179 -4.32 -0.39 -0.09
C HIS A 179 -3.41 -1.21 -1.00
N ASP A 180 -3.91 -2.34 -1.51
CA ASP A 180 -3.16 -3.21 -2.42
C ASP A 180 -2.77 -2.46 -3.71
N VAL A 181 -3.71 -1.74 -4.34
CA VAL A 181 -3.43 -0.93 -5.53
C VAL A 181 -2.38 0.13 -5.21
N PHE A 182 -2.50 0.85 -4.09
CA PHE A 182 -1.51 1.85 -3.70
C PHE A 182 -0.13 1.24 -3.54
N ALA A 183 0.02 0.21 -2.71
CA ALA A 183 1.30 -0.38 -2.38
C ALA A 183 1.99 -1.00 -3.61
N PHE A 184 1.26 -1.78 -4.41
CA PHE A 184 1.83 -2.44 -5.58
C PHE A 184 2.14 -1.47 -6.72
N THR A 185 1.38 -0.39 -6.90
CA THR A 185 1.72 0.62 -7.91
C THR A 185 2.85 1.56 -7.46
N MET A 186 3.03 1.79 -6.16
CA MET A 186 4.24 2.40 -5.61
C MET A 186 5.46 1.50 -5.81
N LEU A 187 5.35 0.20 -5.52
CA LEU A 187 6.42 -0.78 -5.78
C LEU A 187 6.75 -0.89 -7.27
N GLN A 188 5.75 -0.87 -8.14
CA GLN A 188 5.95 -0.82 -9.59
C GLN A 188 6.76 0.40 -10.00
N GLU A 189 6.47 1.58 -9.44
CA GLU A 189 7.21 2.80 -9.75
C GLU A 189 8.64 2.77 -9.21
N LEU A 190 8.86 2.26 -7.98
CA LEU A 190 10.21 2.04 -7.43
C LEU A 190 11.05 1.16 -8.36
N VAL A 191 10.52 0.01 -8.79
CA VAL A 191 11.22 -0.92 -9.68
C VAL A 191 11.44 -0.28 -11.06
N ALA A 192 10.48 0.50 -11.58
CA ALA A 192 10.64 1.21 -12.85
C ALA A 192 11.79 2.24 -12.78
N ARG A 193 11.90 2.98 -11.67
CA ARG A 193 12.99 3.92 -11.42
C ARG A 193 14.36 3.25 -11.34
N SER A 194 14.49 2.15 -10.59
CA SER A 194 15.75 1.36 -10.56
C SER A 194 16.16 0.76 -11.91
N LEU A 195 15.21 0.56 -12.81
CA LEU A 195 15.44 0.05 -14.16
C LEU A 195 15.64 1.15 -15.20
N GLY A 196 15.42 2.42 -14.86
CA GLY A 196 15.52 3.54 -15.79
C GLY A 196 14.46 3.53 -16.89
N VAL A 197 13.29 2.90 -16.66
CA VAL A 197 12.20 2.79 -17.65
C VAL A 197 10.95 3.53 -17.18
N ARG A 198 10.02 3.81 -18.09
CA ARG A 198 8.78 4.51 -17.75
C ARG A 198 7.81 3.59 -17.00
N LEU A 199 6.91 4.20 -16.22
CA LEU A 199 5.81 3.47 -15.59
C LEU A 199 4.78 3.01 -16.63
N GLY A 200 4.52 1.70 -16.67
CA GLY A 200 3.55 1.07 -17.57
C GLY A 200 2.16 0.91 -16.94
N VAL A 201 1.41 -0.09 -17.41
CA VAL A 201 0.06 -0.39 -16.91
C VAL A 201 0.14 -1.32 -15.70
N TYR A 202 -0.76 -1.13 -14.75
CA TYR A 202 -0.97 -2.03 -13.63
C TYR A 202 -2.18 -2.93 -13.89
N ARG A 203 -2.02 -4.24 -13.66
CA ARG A 203 -3.09 -5.23 -13.74
C ARG A 203 -3.18 -5.99 -12.43
N HIS A 204 -4.41 -6.35 -12.06
CA HIS A 204 -4.70 -6.99 -10.79
C HIS A 204 -5.75 -8.08 -11.01
N ALA A 205 -5.28 -9.32 -11.08
CA ALA A 205 -6.10 -10.51 -11.24
C ALA A 205 -6.52 -11.02 -9.85
N VAL A 206 -7.82 -11.25 -9.67
CA VAL A 206 -8.40 -11.65 -8.39
C VAL A 206 -9.21 -12.92 -8.58
N GLY A 207 -8.89 -13.95 -7.78
CA GLY A 207 -9.66 -15.18 -7.68
C GLY A 207 -11.06 -14.89 -7.14
N SER A 208 -11.15 -14.42 -5.91
CA SER A 208 -12.38 -13.99 -5.22
C SER A 208 -12.37 -12.47 -4.98
N LEU A 209 -13.12 -11.70 -5.77
CA LEU A 209 -13.28 -10.26 -5.56
C LEU A 209 -14.62 -10.00 -4.87
N HIS A 210 -14.59 -9.48 -3.65
CA HIS A 210 -15.80 -9.42 -2.83
C HIS A 210 -16.00 -8.11 -2.08
N VAL A 211 -17.25 -7.85 -1.69
CA VAL A 211 -17.65 -6.80 -0.75
C VAL A 211 -18.36 -7.46 0.41
N TYR A 212 -17.91 -7.23 1.64
CA TYR A 212 -18.64 -7.68 2.83
C TYR A 212 -20.01 -6.99 2.94
N GLU A 213 -21.04 -7.74 3.31
CA GLU A 213 -22.41 -7.21 3.45
C GLU A 213 -22.47 -6.05 4.47
N LYS A 214 -21.67 -6.13 5.54
CA LYS A 214 -21.52 -5.03 6.53
C LYS A 214 -21.06 -3.70 5.92
N ASN A 215 -20.38 -3.73 4.77
CA ASN A 215 -19.85 -2.56 4.09
C ASN A 215 -20.70 -2.09 2.89
N VAL A 216 -21.81 -2.77 2.57
CA VAL A 216 -22.66 -2.40 1.43
C VAL A 216 -23.24 -0.99 1.57
N LYS A 217 -23.59 -0.56 2.79
CA LYS A 217 -24.08 0.81 3.04
C LYS A 217 -23.01 1.86 2.73
N ASP A 218 -21.76 1.61 3.12
CA ASP A 218 -20.66 2.53 2.85
C ASP A 218 -20.29 2.54 1.37
N VAL A 219 -20.31 1.38 0.70
CA VAL A 219 -20.14 1.30 -0.75
C VAL A 219 -21.20 2.12 -1.49
N LYS A 220 -22.48 2.02 -1.09
CA LYS A 220 -23.56 2.84 -1.66
C LYS A 220 -23.35 4.33 -1.40
N THR A 221 -22.78 4.69 -0.25
CA THR A 221 -22.45 6.09 0.08
C THR A 221 -21.32 6.60 -0.80
N TYR A 222 -20.24 5.84 -0.93
CA TYR A 222 -19.13 6.14 -1.85
C TYR A 222 -19.63 6.39 -3.28
N LEU A 223 -20.54 5.53 -3.78
CA LEU A 223 -21.10 5.69 -5.13
C LEU A 223 -21.97 6.94 -5.30
N LYS A 224 -22.50 7.52 -4.21
CA LYS A 224 -23.30 8.75 -4.23
C LYS A 224 -22.43 10.02 -4.16
N GLU A 225 -21.17 9.94 -3.75
CA GLU A 225 -20.26 11.10 -3.71
C GLU A 225 -19.96 11.67 -5.11
N GLY A 226 -20.23 10.90 -6.18
CA GLY A 226 -20.16 11.37 -7.56
C GLY A 226 -18.75 11.36 -8.14
N TRP A 227 -18.49 12.25 -9.10
CA TRP A 227 -17.22 12.30 -9.82
C TRP A 227 -16.08 12.77 -8.90
N GLN A 228 -14.95 12.08 -8.99
CA GLN A 228 -13.75 12.38 -8.23
C GLN A 228 -12.63 12.85 -9.16
N SER A 229 -11.80 13.77 -8.66
CA SER A 229 -10.65 14.27 -9.41
C SER A 229 -9.65 13.14 -9.70
N ARG A 230 -9.21 13.05 -10.96
CA ARG A 230 -8.26 12.04 -11.48
C ARG A 230 -6.79 12.43 -11.30
N VAL A 231 -6.49 13.29 -10.33
CA VAL A 231 -5.13 13.80 -10.10
C VAL A 231 -4.22 12.65 -9.70
N ALA A 232 -3.15 12.47 -10.49
CA ALA A 232 -2.10 11.52 -10.20
C ALA A 232 -1.17 12.09 -9.12
N MET A 233 -0.59 11.20 -8.31
CA MET A 233 0.56 11.57 -7.47
C MET A 233 1.68 12.17 -8.34
N PRO A 234 2.51 13.08 -7.78
CA PRO A 234 3.69 13.57 -8.50
C PRO A 234 4.56 12.41 -8.97
N HIS A 235 5.35 12.64 -10.01
CA HIS A 235 6.29 11.63 -10.47
C HIS A 235 7.34 11.39 -9.38
N MET A 236 7.60 10.13 -9.05
CA MET A 236 8.78 9.78 -8.25
C MET A 236 10.03 10.28 -8.97
N PRO A 237 11.07 10.79 -8.29
CA PRO A 237 12.29 11.27 -8.95
C PRO A 237 12.96 10.20 -9.83
N GLU A 238 13.70 10.65 -10.84
CA GLU A 238 14.51 9.78 -11.68
C GLU A 238 15.74 9.24 -10.93
N GLY A 239 16.31 8.15 -11.43
CA GLY A 239 17.45 7.48 -10.80
C GLY A 239 17.05 6.39 -9.81
N ASP A 240 18.03 5.90 -9.04
CA ASP A 240 17.80 4.82 -8.09
C ASP A 240 17.06 5.34 -6.83
N PRO A 241 15.85 4.86 -6.52
CA PRO A 241 15.05 5.41 -5.42
C PRO A 241 15.46 4.85 -4.04
N TRP A 242 16.19 3.74 -3.98
CA TRP A 242 16.45 3.02 -2.72
C TRP A 242 17.22 3.83 -1.65
N PRO A 243 18.18 4.71 -1.98
CA PRO A 243 18.77 5.62 -1.00
C PRO A 243 17.72 6.52 -0.33
N ALA A 244 16.81 7.11 -1.11
CA ALA A 244 15.74 7.94 -0.56
C ALA A 244 14.71 7.12 0.24
N VAL A 245 14.40 5.90 -0.20
CA VAL A 245 13.56 4.95 0.57
C VAL A 245 14.19 4.65 1.93
N LYS A 246 15.50 4.42 2.01
CA LYS A 246 16.20 4.20 3.29
C LYS A 246 16.07 5.41 4.22
N THR A 247 16.25 6.62 3.70
CA THR A 247 16.05 7.85 4.48
C THR A 247 14.59 8.01 4.92
N LEU A 248 13.62 7.68 4.06
CA LEU A 248 12.20 7.72 4.39
C LEU A 248 11.85 6.72 5.51
N LEU A 249 12.38 5.49 5.46
CA LEU A 249 12.19 4.48 6.51
C LEU A 249 12.83 4.88 7.83
N TYR A 250 14.01 5.52 7.78
CA TYR A 250 14.61 6.13 8.98
C TYR A 250 13.69 7.21 9.57
N ALA A 251 13.23 8.15 8.75
CA ALA A 251 12.34 9.21 9.20
C ALA A 251 11.02 8.66 9.77
N GLU A 252 10.43 7.64 9.13
CA GLU A 252 9.25 6.93 9.62
C GLU A 252 9.45 6.42 11.04
N ARG A 253 10.57 5.76 11.31
CA ARG A 253 10.85 5.19 12.62
C ARG A 253 10.95 6.28 13.68
N GLU A 254 11.75 7.31 13.44
CA GLU A 254 11.90 8.42 14.39
C GLU A 254 10.54 9.07 14.69
N ILE A 255 9.74 9.35 13.65
CA ILE A 255 8.40 9.94 13.78
C ILE A 255 7.47 9.03 14.59
N ARG A 256 7.45 7.73 14.28
CA ARG A 256 6.60 6.76 14.98
C ARG A 256 7.00 6.61 16.45
N ASP A 257 8.30 6.70 16.74
CA ASP A 257 8.87 6.63 18.10
C ASP A 257 8.76 7.97 18.86
N GLY A 258 8.08 8.97 18.28
CA GLY A 258 7.80 10.26 18.93
C GLY A 258 8.92 11.29 18.82
N GLN A 259 9.87 11.10 17.91
CA GLN A 259 10.96 12.03 17.61
C GLN A 259 10.71 12.76 16.29
N GLU A 260 11.40 13.89 16.09
CA GLU A 260 11.49 14.51 14.77
C GLU A 260 12.74 13.99 14.05
N PRO A 261 12.66 13.68 12.75
CA PRO A 261 13.81 13.21 12.00
C PRO A 261 14.89 14.30 11.95
N THR A 262 16.15 13.91 12.12
CA THR A 262 17.26 14.86 12.13
C THR A 262 17.38 15.59 10.80
N SER A 263 17.48 16.92 10.84
CA SER A 263 17.41 17.78 9.65
C SER A 263 18.49 17.47 8.62
N ASP A 264 19.72 17.22 9.06
CA ASP A 264 20.85 16.82 8.22
C ASP A 264 20.54 15.57 7.39
N ARG A 265 19.89 14.56 7.99
CA ARG A 265 19.56 13.29 7.32
C ARG A 265 18.48 13.42 6.25
N ILE A 266 17.55 14.36 6.40
CA ILE A 266 16.44 14.56 5.44
C ILE A 266 16.64 15.76 4.51
N SER A 267 17.60 16.64 4.79
CA SER A 267 17.83 17.92 4.08
C SER A 267 18.06 17.78 2.57
N GLY A 268 18.59 16.65 2.12
CA GLY A 268 18.85 16.35 0.71
C GLY A 268 17.76 15.57 -0.02
N LEU A 269 16.62 15.29 0.64
CA LEU A 269 15.53 14.57 -0.02
C LEU A 269 14.85 15.46 -1.06
N ASP A 270 14.61 14.88 -2.24
CA ASP A 270 13.75 15.50 -3.25
C ASP A 270 12.36 15.84 -2.65
N PRO A 271 11.73 16.95 -3.06
CA PRO A 271 10.39 17.35 -2.61
C PRO A 271 9.35 16.23 -2.61
N TYR A 272 9.41 15.30 -3.56
CA TYR A 272 8.55 14.12 -3.59
C TYR A 272 8.65 13.29 -2.31
N TRP A 273 9.87 12.96 -1.89
CA TRP A 273 10.13 12.14 -0.69
C TRP A 273 9.87 12.93 0.58
N MET A 274 10.21 14.22 0.58
CA MET A 274 9.95 15.10 1.71
C MET A 274 8.45 15.26 1.99
N ASP A 275 7.60 15.34 0.97
CA ASP A 275 6.14 15.35 1.16
C ASP A 275 5.63 14.04 1.80
N LEU A 276 6.28 12.89 1.54
CA LEU A 276 5.94 11.64 2.24
C LEU A 276 6.36 11.69 3.71
N VAL A 277 7.53 12.24 4.03
CA VAL A 277 7.95 12.50 5.43
C VAL A 277 6.94 13.40 6.13
N ARG A 278 6.52 14.49 5.49
CA ARG A 278 5.51 15.42 6.03
C ARG A 278 4.16 14.75 6.27
N LEU A 279 3.74 13.83 5.41
CA LEU A 279 2.52 13.03 5.66
C LEU A 279 2.64 12.17 6.94
N LEU A 280 3.81 11.60 7.20
CA LEU A 280 4.08 10.85 8.43
C LEU A 280 4.05 11.78 9.66
N GLN A 281 4.70 12.95 9.58
CA GLN A 281 4.66 13.95 10.65
C GLN A 281 3.22 14.42 10.92
N ILE A 282 2.43 14.73 9.88
CA ILE A 282 1.01 15.10 10.00
C ILE A 282 0.22 13.99 10.70
N PHE A 283 0.47 12.71 10.38
CA PHE A 283 -0.20 11.60 11.04
C PHE A 283 0.15 11.48 12.52
N ARG A 284 1.42 11.70 12.88
CA ARG A 284 1.86 11.79 14.27
C ARG A 284 1.15 12.93 15.01
N ARG A 285 1.15 14.14 14.46
CA ARG A 285 0.46 15.30 15.06
C ARG A 285 -1.04 15.06 15.23
N PHE A 286 -1.67 14.37 14.28
CA PHE A 286 -3.04 13.91 14.43
C PHE A 286 -3.23 12.98 15.64
N LYS A 287 -2.33 12.00 15.86
CA LYS A 287 -2.38 11.10 17.03
C LYS A 287 -2.18 11.87 18.34
N GLU A 288 -1.33 12.90 18.32
CA GLU A 288 -1.05 13.80 19.46
C GLU A 288 -2.17 14.83 19.71
N LYS A 289 -3.16 14.93 18.83
CA LYS A 289 -4.21 15.97 18.83
C LYS A 289 -3.64 17.39 18.66
N ASP A 290 -2.49 17.53 17.99
CA ASP A 290 -1.85 18.81 17.69
C ASP A 290 -2.30 19.35 16.33
N GLN A 291 -3.44 20.04 16.31
CA GLN A 291 -3.99 20.60 15.06
C GLN A 291 -3.13 21.74 14.51
N ALA A 292 -2.44 22.51 15.38
CA ALA A 292 -1.60 23.61 14.96
C ALA A 292 -0.37 23.09 14.19
N GLY A 293 0.30 22.07 14.74
CA GLY A 293 1.41 21.38 14.09
C GLY A 293 1.01 20.72 12.77
N MET A 294 -0.17 20.07 12.72
CA MET A 294 -0.70 19.54 11.45
C MET A 294 -0.82 20.62 10.38
N ASN A 295 -1.40 21.78 10.72
CA ASN A 295 -1.59 22.88 9.77
C ASN A 295 -0.26 23.50 9.33
N GLN A 296 0.70 23.63 10.26
CA GLN A 296 2.03 24.15 9.96
C GLN A 296 2.82 23.22 9.01
N ILE A 297 2.73 21.91 9.18
CA ILE A 297 3.39 20.96 8.27
C ILE A 297 2.66 20.93 6.92
N ALA A 298 1.32 20.97 6.95
CA ALA A 298 0.50 20.96 5.74
C ALA A 298 0.79 22.17 4.82
N SER A 299 1.12 23.35 5.38
CA SER A 299 1.48 24.53 4.58
C SER A 299 2.85 24.41 3.88
N GLN A 300 3.67 23.44 4.29
CA GLN A 300 4.98 23.16 3.68
C GLN A 300 4.90 22.09 2.57
N MET A 301 3.73 21.48 2.35
CA MET A 301 3.52 20.49 1.30
C MET A 301 3.73 21.12 -0.07
N VAL A 302 4.56 20.49 -0.90
CA VAL A 302 4.80 20.96 -2.27
C VAL A 302 3.67 20.52 -3.20
N SER A 303 3.15 19.31 -2.98
CA SER A 303 2.07 18.74 -3.79
C SER A 303 0.70 18.95 -3.17
N HIS A 304 -0.22 19.51 -3.96
CA HIS A 304 -1.64 19.59 -3.61
C HIS A 304 -2.39 18.25 -3.72
N THR A 305 -1.71 17.18 -4.17
CA THR A 305 -2.33 15.86 -4.34
C THR A 305 -2.93 15.36 -3.03
N TYR A 306 -2.30 15.65 -1.89
CA TYR A 306 -2.68 15.08 -0.59
C TYR A 306 -3.67 15.94 0.21
N ALA A 307 -4.03 17.13 -0.29
CA ALA A 307 -4.83 18.11 0.43
C ALA A 307 -6.17 17.56 0.94
N ALA A 308 -6.87 16.78 0.12
CA ALA A 308 -8.15 16.15 0.51
C ALA A 308 -7.96 15.21 1.72
N SER A 309 -6.88 14.44 1.74
CA SER A 309 -6.57 13.53 2.84
C SER A 309 -6.18 14.24 4.11
N ILE A 310 -5.37 15.30 3.99
CA ILE A 310 -4.97 16.14 5.13
C ILE A 310 -6.19 16.85 5.74
N ALA A 311 -7.06 17.43 4.89
CA ALA A 311 -8.28 18.09 5.33
C ALA A 311 -9.25 17.12 6.03
N LYS A 312 -9.43 15.92 5.48
CA LYS A 312 -10.23 14.86 6.13
C LYS A 312 -9.65 14.48 7.49
N LYS A 313 -8.33 14.31 7.59
CA LYS A 313 -7.66 13.94 8.84
C LYS A 313 -7.81 15.01 9.91
N SER A 314 -7.75 16.28 9.52
CA SER A 314 -7.94 17.44 10.41
C SER A 314 -9.36 17.56 10.98
N LYS A 315 -10.36 16.96 10.32
CA LYS A 315 -11.76 16.91 10.82
C LYS A 315 -12.04 15.67 11.68
N ALA A 316 -11.11 14.71 11.74
CA ALA A 316 -11.28 13.47 12.48
C ALA A 316 -10.71 13.59 13.89
N SER A 317 -11.14 12.70 14.78
CA SER A 317 -10.51 12.54 16.10
C SER A 317 -9.69 11.25 16.13
N PRO A 318 -8.49 11.24 16.75
CA PRO A 318 -7.74 10.00 16.93
C PRO A 318 -8.50 9.05 17.87
N LYS A 319 -8.49 7.75 17.54
CA LYS A 319 -8.95 6.73 18.48
C LYS A 319 -7.99 6.69 19.69
N PRO A 320 -8.48 6.33 20.89
CA PRO A 320 -7.62 6.11 22.05
C PRO A 320 -6.52 5.10 21.70
N SER A 321 -5.26 5.50 21.85
CA SER A 321 -4.13 4.62 21.58
C SER A 321 -4.00 3.60 22.71
N LYS A 322 -4.04 2.31 22.40
CA LYS A 322 -3.37 1.32 23.26
C LYS A 322 -1.89 1.50 22.98
N ALA A 323 -1.07 1.78 24.00
CA ALA A 323 0.36 1.97 23.80
C ALA A 323 0.94 0.70 23.14
N PRO A 324 1.60 0.78 21.98
CA PRO A 324 2.30 -0.36 21.43
C PRO A 324 3.49 -0.68 22.34
N PRO A 325 3.84 -1.97 22.51
CA PRO A 325 5.09 -2.34 23.16
C PRO A 325 6.28 -1.77 22.36
N PRO A 326 7.39 -1.41 23.02
CA PRO A 326 8.56 -0.86 22.34
C PRO A 326 9.09 -1.84 21.28
N PRO A 327 9.50 -1.37 20.09
CA PRO A 327 10.00 -2.25 19.06
C PRO A 327 11.36 -2.85 19.45
N GLN A 328 11.46 -4.19 19.42
CA GLN A 328 12.73 -4.91 19.34
C GLN A 328 13.03 -5.19 17.86
N LEU A 329 13.75 -4.31 17.18
CA LEU A 329 14.28 -4.59 15.83
C LEU A 329 15.71 -4.08 15.74
N SER A 330 16.68 -5.00 15.61
CA SER A 330 18.04 -4.68 15.19
C SER A 330 18.03 -4.40 13.68
N LEU A 331 18.58 -3.27 13.28
CA LEU A 331 18.83 -2.97 11.88
C LEU A 331 20.21 -3.51 11.49
N ASP A 332 20.30 -4.81 11.25
CA ASP A 332 21.38 -5.33 10.41
C ASP A 332 20.97 -5.19 8.93
N PHE A 333 21.01 -3.95 8.44
CA PHE A 333 21.24 -3.74 7.01
C PHE A 333 22.75 -3.89 6.74
N ALA A 334 23.28 -5.08 7.03
CA ALA A 334 24.64 -5.42 6.70
C ALA A 334 24.71 -5.79 5.21
N ARG A 335 25.47 -4.97 4.49
CA ARG A 335 26.07 -5.30 3.19
C ARG A 335 26.41 -6.80 3.11
N ARG A 336 25.90 -7.48 2.08
CA ARG A 336 26.67 -8.44 1.27
C ARG A 336 26.23 -8.34 -0.17
#